data_AF-A0A8D0FYZ6-F1
#
_entry.id   AF-A0A8D0FYZ6-F1
#
_cell.length_a   1.000
_cell.length_b   1.000
_cell.length_c   1.000
_cell.angle_alpha   90.00
_cell.angle_beta   90.00
_cell.angle_gamma   90.00
#
_symmetry.space_group_name_H-M   'P 1'
#
loop_
_entity.id
_entity.type
_entity.pdbx_description
1 polymer ?
#
loop_
_entity_poly.entity_id
_entity_poly.type
_entity_poly.pdbx_seq_one_letter_code
_entity_poly.pdbx_strand_id
1 'polypeptide(L)'
;ERGYIHRPTAAAAVRCLSIAVDENNVLPGALQLIRELRPRWETERVKTKLFTDGITNKLMACYTQEDMMDAVLVRVYGRKTELFVDRENELKNFLVLRAHDCAPKLYCTFQNGLCYEFIPGMALGPEHVREPQIFRLVAQEMAKMHAIHANGSLLKPNLWHRLRKYFYIVKTELIDPHAHCRDTEVPSLEVLEEELAWMKEFLSQLGSPIVLCHNDLLCKNIIYRETEGWLIHCELGLIISNPIDLELN
;
A
#
# COMPACT_ATOMS: atom_id res chain seq x y z
N GLU A 1 1.17 -32.84 -11.25
CA GLU A 1 2.39 -32.97 -10.41
C GLU A 1 2.43 -31.79 -9.45
N ARG A 2 2.68 -32.02 -8.17
CA ARG A 2 2.66 -30.97 -7.14
C ARG A 2 3.93 -30.14 -7.30
N GLY A 3 3.77 -28.89 -7.74
CA GLY A 3 4.87 -27.93 -7.84
C GLY A 3 5.48 -27.69 -6.45
N TYR A 4 6.68 -28.21 -6.24
CA TYR A 4 7.46 -27.93 -5.05
C TYR A 4 7.83 -26.44 -5.04
N ILE A 5 7.37 -25.73 -4.02
CA ILE A 5 7.71 -24.33 -3.79
C ILE A 5 9.19 -24.27 -3.40
N HIS A 6 9.99 -23.64 -4.25
CA HIS A 6 11.37 -23.31 -3.97
C HIS A 6 11.40 -22.39 -2.72
N ARG A 7 12.14 -22.78 -1.68
CA ARG A 7 12.45 -21.86 -0.56
C ARG A 7 13.10 -20.61 -1.18
N PRO A 8 12.64 -19.39 -0.84
CA PRO A 8 13.40 -18.21 -1.17
C PRO A 8 14.77 -18.35 -0.51
N THR A 9 15.83 -18.37 -1.32
CA THR A 9 17.18 -18.05 -0.90
C THR A 9 17.13 -16.83 0.01
N ALA A 10 17.82 -16.89 1.16
CA ALA A 10 17.83 -15.86 2.20
C ALA A 10 17.60 -14.46 1.60
N ALA A 11 16.42 -13.88 1.86
CA ALA A 11 16.07 -12.57 1.33
C ALA A 11 17.21 -11.62 1.67
N ALA A 12 17.89 -11.09 0.65
CA ALA A 12 18.94 -10.11 0.86
C ALA A 12 18.33 -8.99 1.73
N ALA A 13 18.96 -8.71 2.87
CA ALA A 13 18.44 -7.70 3.79
C ALA A 13 18.25 -6.39 3.02
N VAL A 14 17.03 -5.84 3.08
CA VAL A 14 16.73 -4.57 2.42
C VAL A 14 17.66 -3.52 3.00
N ARG A 15 18.35 -2.78 2.12
CA ARG A 15 19.22 -1.68 2.53
C ARG A 15 18.39 -0.65 3.31
N CYS A 16 18.80 -0.33 4.52
CA CYS A 16 18.19 0.71 5.35
C CYS A 16 19.13 1.92 5.40
N LEU A 17 18.68 3.08 4.95
CA LEU A 17 19.45 4.31 4.93
C LEU A 17 19.05 5.20 6.11
N SER A 18 20.03 5.71 6.86
CA SER A 18 19.81 6.64 7.97
C SER A 18 19.58 8.09 7.47
N ILE A 19 18.66 8.25 6.51
CA ILE A 19 18.28 9.54 5.91
C ILE A 19 16.81 9.81 6.29
N ALA A 20 16.52 11.03 6.73
CA ALA A 20 15.16 11.55 6.85
C ALA A 20 14.89 12.55 5.73
N VAL A 21 13.69 12.45 5.16
CA VAL A 21 13.24 13.36 4.10
C VAL A 21 12.18 14.31 4.65
N ASP A 22 12.33 15.61 4.44
CA ASP A 22 11.29 16.57 4.80
C ASP A 22 10.07 16.39 3.88
N GLU A 23 8.93 16.07 4.47
CA GLU A 23 7.65 15.92 3.76
C GLU A 23 7.11 17.23 3.16
N ASN A 24 7.53 18.40 3.67
CA ASN A 24 7.16 19.71 3.11
C ASN A 24 8.07 20.09 1.94
N ASN A 25 9.27 19.51 1.88
CA ASN A 25 10.21 19.70 0.80
C ASN A 25 10.98 18.41 0.52
N VAL A 26 10.38 17.54 -0.28
CA VAL A 26 10.88 16.18 -0.55
C VAL A 26 12.17 16.18 -1.37
N LEU A 27 12.37 17.20 -2.23
CA LEU A 27 13.41 17.20 -3.26
C LEU A 27 14.84 17.03 -2.73
N PRO A 28 15.32 17.78 -1.71
CA PRO A 28 16.69 17.65 -1.23
C PRO A 28 16.99 16.26 -0.67
N GLY A 29 16.06 15.72 0.13
CA GLY A 29 16.19 14.39 0.71
C GLY A 29 16.09 13.28 -0.35
N ALA A 30 15.20 13.43 -1.33
CA ALA A 30 15.12 12.52 -2.47
C ALA A 30 16.45 12.47 -3.24
N LEU A 31 17.05 13.63 -3.58
CA LEU A 31 18.35 13.66 -4.26
C LEU A 31 19.48 13.03 -3.44
N GLN A 32 19.46 13.17 -2.11
CA GLN A 32 20.41 12.48 -1.24
C GLN A 32 20.25 10.95 -1.32
N LEU A 33 19.02 10.45 -1.29
CA LEU A 33 18.71 9.02 -1.47
C LEU A 33 19.17 8.51 -2.84
N ILE A 34 18.94 9.30 -3.91
CA ILE A 34 19.35 8.92 -5.26
C ILE A 34 20.86 8.82 -5.41
N ARG A 35 21.66 9.68 -4.77
CA ARG A 35 23.13 9.55 -4.79
C ARG A 35 23.60 8.22 -4.19
N GLU A 36 22.92 7.75 -3.14
CA GLU A 36 23.20 6.44 -2.53
C GLU A 36 22.75 5.26 -3.40
N LEU A 37 21.61 5.38 -4.08
CA LEU A 37 21.00 4.30 -4.86
C LEU A 37 21.51 4.20 -6.30
N ARG A 38 21.98 5.33 -6.86
CA ARG A 38 22.44 5.50 -8.24
C ARG A 38 23.67 6.42 -8.26
N PRO A 39 24.82 5.99 -7.72
CA PRO A 39 26.02 6.83 -7.63
C PRO A 39 26.60 7.23 -8.99
N ARG A 40 26.17 6.59 -10.08
CA ARG A 40 26.56 6.92 -11.46
C ARG A 40 25.69 7.99 -12.10
N TRP A 41 24.57 8.38 -11.49
CA TRP A 41 23.73 9.46 -12.03
C TRP A 41 24.36 10.81 -11.74
N GLU A 42 24.56 11.61 -12.80
CA GLU A 42 24.93 13.02 -12.66
C GLU A 42 23.76 13.78 -12.05
N THR A 43 23.95 14.40 -10.87
CA THR A 43 22.85 15.07 -10.14
C THR A 43 22.13 16.11 -11.00
N GLU A 44 22.85 16.83 -11.87
CA GLU A 44 22.30 17.87 -12.76
C GLU A 44 21.36 17.31 -13.84
N ARG A 45 21.48 16.02 -14.18
CA ARG A 45 20.60 15.35 -15.15
C ARG A 45 19.41 14.66 -14.50
N VAL A 46 19.36 14.59 -13.17
CA VAL A 46 18.24 13.97 -12.46
C VAL A 46 17.03 14.88 -12.56
N LYS A 47 16.04 14.42 -13.32
CA LYS A 47 14.72 15.03 -13.38
C LYS A 47 13.87 14.49 -12.24
N THR A 48 12.90 15.29 -11.79
CA THR A 48 11.97 14.89 -10.75
C THR A 48 10.53 15.17 -11.14
N LYS A 49 9.61 14.35 -10.64
CA LYS A 49 8.17 14.53 -10.79
C LYS A 49 7.51 14.23 -9.46
N LEU A 50 6.78 15.20 -8.90
CA LEU A 50 5.98 15.01 -7.70
C LEU A 50 4.59 14.52 -8.10
N PHE A 51 4.10 13.47 -7.45
CA PHE A 51 2.73 12.99 -7.58
C PHE A 51 1.90 13.53 -6.42
N THR A 52 0.80 14.22 -6.75
CA THR A 52 -0.04 14.94 -5.78
C THR A 52 -1.35 14.23 -5.46
N ASP A 53 -1.66 13.12 -6.12
CA ASP A 53 -2.95 12.42 -6.00
C ASP A 53 -3.05 11.51 -4.76
N GLY A 54 -1.95 11.35 -4.03
CA GLY A 54 -1.88 10.64 -2.76
C GLY A 54 -2.36 11.52 -1.60
N ILE A 55 -3.33 11.03 -0.83
CA ILE A 55 -3.88 11.75 0.33
C ILE A 55 -2.88 11.69 1.50
N THR A 56 -2.30 10.50 1.73
CA THR A 56 -1.63 10.16 2.98
C THR A 56 -0.10 10.22 2.91
N ASN A 57 0.50 10.05 1.73
CA ASN A 57 1.94 9.98 1.54
C ASN A 57 2.38 10.93 0.42
N LYS A 58 3.60 11.45 0.51
CA LYS A 58 4.22 12.19 -0.61
C LYS A 58 5.01 11.23 -1.46
N LEU A 59 4.86 11.33 -2.78
CA LEU A 59 5.52 10.44 -3.74
C LEU A 59 6.24 11.28 -4.80
N MET A 60 7.54 11.06 -4.96
CA MET A 60 8.35 11.72 -5.97
C MET A 60 9.07 10.68 -6.83
N ALA A 61 8.97 10.78 -8.15
CA ALA A 61 9.86 10.06 -9.05
C ALA A 61 11.14 10.88 -9.26
N CYS A 62 12.28 10.18 -9.28
CA CYS A 62 13.56 10.69 -9.74
C CYS A 62 14.06 9.82 -10.90
N TYR A 63 14.43 10.42 -12.01
CA TYR A 63 14.74 9.70 -13.26
C TYR A 63 15.73 10.49 -14.13
N THR A 64 16.39 9.82 -15.07
CA THR A 64 17.27 10.50 -16.05
C THR A 64 16.79 10.34 -17.48
N GLN A 65 15.99 9.31 -17.78
CA GLN A 65 15.44 9.05 -19.11
C GLN A 65 14.02 9.61 -19.25
N GLU A 66 13.68 10.16 -20.41
CA GLU A 66 12.36 10.77 -20.65
C GLU A 66 11.20 9.78 -20.48
N ASP A 67 11.44 8.50 -20.79
CA ASP A 67 10.46 7.42 -20.68
C ASP A 67 10.25 6.92 -19.24
N MET A 68 11.01 7.47 -18.27
CA MET A 68 10.98 7.10 -16.86
C MET A 68 11.26 5.62 -16.58
N MET A 69 11.85 4.87 -17.51
CA MET A 69 12.15 3.44 -17.31
C MET A 69 13.21 3.21 -16.21
N ASP A 70 14.07 4.20 -15.98
CA ASP A 70 15.08 4.17 -14.94
C ASP A 70 14.62 4.79 -13.61
N ALA A 71 13.35 5.19 -13.54
CA ALA A 71 12.83 5.98 -12.42
C ALA A 71 12.85 5.22 -11.09
N VAL A 72 13.17 5.97 -10.04
CA VAL A 72 13.08 5.55 -8.65
C VAL A 72 11.99 6.38 -7.98
N LEU A 73 11.02 5.70 -7.39
CA LEU A 73 9.98 6.33 -6.58
C LEU A 73 10.45 6.47 -5.13
N VAL A 74 10.40 7.70 -4.62
CA VAL A 74 10.65 8.06 -3.23
C VAL A 74 9.31 8.34 -2.57
N ARG A 75 8.85 7.42 -1.71
CA ARG A 75 7.62 7.56 -0.93
C ARG A 75 7.98 7.97 0.49
N VAL A 76 7.56 9.17 0.86
CA VAL A 76 7.70 9.71 2.22
C VAL A 76 6.36 9.51 2.94
N TYR A 77 6.43 8.92 4.11
CA TYR A 77 5.27 8.72 4.98
C TYR A 77 4.73 10.08 5.46
N GLY A 78 3.42 10.30 5.38
CA GLY A 78 2.83 11.55 5.87
C GLY A 78 2.72 11.61 7.39
N ARG A 79 2.65 12.83 7.95
CA ARG A 79 2.39 13.09 9.38
C ARG A 79 1.25 12.26 9.97
N LYS A 80 1.44 11.77 11.20
CA LYS A 80 0.44 11.09 12.04
C LYS A 80 -0.07 9.75 11.50
N THR A 81 0.51 9.24 10.43
CA THR A 81 0.12 7.96 9.84
C THR A 81 0.65 6.79 10.65
N GLU A 82 1.75 6.98 11.37
CA GLU A 82 2.27 6.07 12.40
C GLU A 82 1.24 5.74 13.50
N LEU A 83 0.27 6.63 13.73
CA LEU A 83 -0.82 6.37 14.69
C LEU A 83 -1.69 5.18 14.27
N PHE A 84 -1.73 4.83 12.98
CA PHE A 84 -2.55 3.73 12.47
C PHE A 84 -1.81 2.76 11.54
N VAL A 85 -0.59 3.06 11.11
CA VAL A 85 0.21 2.22 10.21
C VAL A 85 1.42 1.62 10.92
N ASP A 86 1.44 0.29 11.00
CA ASP A 86 2.63 -0.47 11.40
C ASP A 86 3.59 -0.59 10.21
N ARG A 87 4.71 0.15 10.28
CA ARG A 87 5.73 0.23 9.22
C ARG A 87 6.53 -1.04 9.07
N GLU A 88 6.74 -1.79 10.15
CA GLU A 88 7.46 -3.06 10.11
C GLU A 88 6.59 -4.11 9.41
N ASN A 89 5.30 -4.13 9.73
CA ASN A 89 4.35 -5.01 9.06
C ASN A 89 4.13 -4.61 7.58
N GLU A 90 4.08 -3.31 7.26
CA GLU A 90 4.03 -2.82 5.88
C GLU A 90 5.24 -3.31 5.07
N LEU A 91 6.45 -3.20 5.62
CA LEU A 91 7.67 -3.69 4.97
C LEU A 91 7.68 -5.21 4.81
N LYS A 92 7.28 -5.96 5.84
CA LYS A 92 7.16 -7.44 5.75
C LYS A 92 6.19 -7.84 4.65
N ASN A 93 5.01 -7.22 4.61
CA ASN A 93 4.00 -7.49 3.59
C ASN A 93 4.51 -7.11 2.19
N PHE A 94 5.19 -5.97 2.06
CA PHE A 94 5.81 -5.57 0.79
C PHE A 94 6.77 -6.64 0.27
N LEU A 95 7.65 -7.16 1.13
CA LEU A 95 8.63 -8.17 0.75
C LEU A 95 7.99 -9.50 0.37
N VAL A 96 6.93 -9.90 1.08
CA VAL A 96 6.13 -11.07 0.72
C VAL A 96 5.51 -10.89 -0.66
N LEU A 97 4.84 -9.77 -0.92
CA LEU A 97 4.26 -9.51 -2.24
C LEU A 97 5.32 -9.47 -3.33
N ARG A 98 6.49 -8.88 -3.06
CA ARG A 98 7.58 -8.85 -4.05
C ARG A 98 8.07 -10.25 -4.40
N ALA A 99 8.16 -11.15 -3.41
CA ALA A 99 8.56 -12.54 -3.63
C ALA A 99 7.57 -13.34 -4.51
N HIS A 100 6.34 -12.82 -4.69
CA HIS A 100 5.29 -13.38 -5.53
C HIS A 100 4.98 -12.50 -6.76
N ASP A 101 5.85 -11.56 -7.10
CA ASP A 101 5.69 -10.63 -8.23
C ASP A 101 4.39 -9.80 -8.17
N CYS A 102 3.92 -9.49 -6.96
CA CYS A 102 2.76 -8.64 -6.69
C CYS A 102 3.15 -7.25 -6.13
N ALA A 103 4.45 -6.94 -6.10
CA ALA A 103 4.96 -5.63 -5.70
C ALA A 103 6.18 -5.24 -6.53
N PRO A 104 6.40 -3.93 -6.78
CA PRO A 104 7.59 -3.45 -7.46
C PRO A 104 8.87 -3.76 -6.68
N LYS A 105 10.03 -3.72 -7.34
CA LYS A 105 11.30 -3.92 -6.67
C LYS A 105 11.53 -2.83 -5.60
N LEU A 106 11.75 -3.25 -4.36
CA LEU A 106 12.19 -2.37 -3.28
C LEU A 106 13.70 -2.13 -3.39
N TYR A 107 14.11 -0.86 -3.46
CA TYR A 107 15.52 -0.48 -3.50
C TYR A 107 16.10 -0.28 -2.10
N CYS A 108 15.40 0.45 -1.23
CA CYS A 108 15.80 0.65 0.16
C CYS A 108 14.62 1.15 1.01
N THR A 109 14.79 1.07 2.32
CA THR A 109 14.02 1.86 3.28
C THR A 109 14.88 3.01 3.82
N PHE A 110 14.22 4.04 4.34
CA PHE A 110 14.86 5.14 5.05
C PHE A 110 14.02 5.54 6.27
N GLN A 111 14.47 6.50 7.08
CA GLN A 111 13.90 6.75 8.41
C GLN A 111 12.38 6.99 8.41
N ASN A 112 11.86 7.63 7.36
CA ASN A 112 10.46 7.99 7.23
C ASN A 112 9.88 7.65 5.84
N GLY A 113 10.32 6.54 5.25
CA GLY A 113 9.78 6.11 3.96
C GLY A 113 10.52 4.96 3.28
N LEU A 114 10.25 4.79 1.99
CA LEU A 114 10.82 3.74 1.17
C LEU A 114 11.06 4.19 -0.28
N CYS A 115 12.07 3.59 -0.91
CA CYS A 115 12.39 3.80 -2.32
C CYS A 115 12.13 2.52 -3.10
N TYR A 116 11.35 2.59 -4.17
CA TYR A 116 10.98 1.42 -4.99
C TYR A 116 10.93 1.78 -6.48
N GLU A 117 10.84 0.74 -7.29
CA GLU A 117 10.75 0.81 -8.74
C GLU A 117 9.46 1.50 -9.19
N PHE A 118 9.60 2.39 -10.18
CA PHE A 118 8.47 2.92 -10.92
C PHE A 118 7.93 1.86 -11.87
N ILE A 119 6.62 1.65 -11.87
CA ILE A 119 5.95 0.76 -12.82
C ILE A 119 5.39 1.62 -13.95
N PRO A 120 5.98 1.59 -15.15
CA PRO A 120 5.39 2.26 -16.30
C PRO A 120 4.04 1.65 -16.66
N GLY A 121 3.10 2.53 -16.98
CA GLY A 121 1.73 2.20 -17.31
C GLY A 121 0.79 3.38 -17.06
N MET A 122 -0.49 3.14 -17.29
CA MET A 122 -1.56 4.10 -17.04
C MET A 122 -2.26 3.74 -15.74
N ALA A 123 -2.37 4.69 -14.82
CA ALA A 123 -3.24 4.54 -13.65
C ALA A 123 -4.70 4.53 -14.11
N LEU A 124 -5.49 3.57 -13.64
CA LEU A 124 -6.87 3.41 -14.08
C LEU A 124 -7.80 4.46 -13.47
N GLY A 125 -8.79 4.84 -14.27
CA GLY A 125 -9.96 5.61 -13.83
C GLY A 125 -11.23 4.75 -13.71
N PRO A 126 -12.33 5.31 -13.17
CA PRO A 126 -13.60 4.60 -13.01
C PRO A 126 -14.20 4.03 -14.31
N GLU A 127 -13.97 4.71 -15.43
CA GLU A 127 -14.38 4.27 -16.77
C GLU A 127 -13.65 3.00 -17.20
N HIS A 128 -12.36 2.90 -16.90
CA HIS A 128 -11.51 1.79 -17.31
C HIS A 128 -11.87 0.49 -16.59
N VAL A 129 -12.12 0.54 -15.27
CA VAL A 129 -12.44 -0.67 -14.48
C VAL A 129 -13.78 -1.31 -14.84
N ARG A 130 -14.63 -0.64 -15.64
CA ARG A 130 -15.88 -1.20 -16.16
C ARG A 130 -15.67 -2.00 -17.44
N GLU A 131 -14.52 -1.88 -18.09
CA GLU A 131 -14.22 -2.63 -19.29
C GLU A 131 -14.04 -4.12 -18.93
N PRO A 132 -14.77 -5.04 -19.58
CA PRO A 132 -14.73 -6.47 -19.23
C PRO A 132 -13.32 -7.06 -19.29
N GLN A 133 -12.48 -6.56 -20.18
CA GLN A 133 -11.08 -6.99 -20.30
C GLN A 133 -10.27 -6.55 -19.08
N ILE A 134 -10.39 -5.28 -18.67
CA ILE A 134 -9.65 -4.72 -17.53
C ILE A 134 -10.11 -5.32 -16.21
N PHE A 135 -11.41 -5.37 -15.94
CA PHE A 135 -11.93 -5.95 -14.68
C PHE A 135 -11.47 -7.40 -14.49
N ARG A 136 -11.44 -8.20 -15.57
CA ARG A 136 -10.97 -9.59 -15.50
C ARG A 136 -9.50 -9.69 -15.09
N LEU A 137 -8.66 -8.75 -15.52
CA LEU A 137 -7.25 -8.69 -15.15
C LEU A 137 -7.07 -8.26 -13.70
N VAL A 138 -7.87 -7.28 -13.24
CA VAL A 138 -7.88 -6.88 -11.82
C VAL A 138 -8.25 -8.06 -10.94
N ALA A 139 -9.31 -8.80 -11.31
CA ALA A 139 -9.72 -10.00 -10.58
C ALA A 139 -8.64 -11.10 -10.58
N GLN A 140 -7.91 -11.28 -11.69
CA GLN A 140 -6.79 -12.22 -11.75
C GLN A 140 -5.62 -11.81 -10.83
N GLU A 141 -5.25 -10.54 -10.80
CA GLU A 141 -4.18 -10.06 -9.92
C GLU A 141 -4.58 -10.14 -8.44
N MET A 142 -5.86 -9.88 -8.12
CA MET A 142 -6.39 -10.09 -6.76
C MET A 142 -6.40 -11.57 -6.37
N ALA A 143 -6.82 -12.47 -7.26
CA ALA A 143 -6.75 -13.90 -7.01
C ALA A 143 -5.30 -14.39 -6.77
N LYS A 144 -4.34 -13.87 -7.55
CA LYS A 144 -2.92 -14.15 -7.36
C LYS A 144 -2.43 -13.68 -5.99
N MET A 145 -2.80 -12.47 -5.56
CA MET A 145 -2.48 -11.95 -4.23
C MET A 145 -3.10 -12.78 -3.11
N HIS A 146 -4.39 -13.13 -3.24
CA HIS A 146 -5.13 -13.90 -2.23
C HIS A 146 -4.60 -15.33 -2.07
N ALA A 147 -4.00 -15.89 -3.12
CA ALA A 147 -3.36 -17.20 -3.09
C ALA A 147 -1.98 -17.22 -2.38
N ILE A 148 -1.45 -16.06 -1.97
CA ILE A 148 -0.17 -16.00 -1.24
C ILE A 148 -0.37 -16.50 0.19
N HIS A 149 0.18 -17.69 0.48
CA HIS A 149 0.20 -18.23 1.82
C HIS A 149 1.50 -17.86 2.53
N ALA A 150 1.38 -17.30 3.74
CA ALA A 150 2.55 -17.08 4.59
C ALA A 150 3.08 -18.44 5.08
N ASN A 151 4.21 -18.90 4.52
CA ASN A 151 4.94 -20.15 4.79
C ASN A 151 4.72 -20.79 6.19
N GLY A 152 3.57 -21.44 6.41
CA GLY A 152 3.22 -22.12 7.67
C GLY A 152 2.75 -21.23 8.84
N SER A 153 2.70 -19.90 8.69
CA SER A 153 2.12 -19.01 9.71
C SER A 153 0.67 -18.67 9.38
N LEU A 154 -0.24 -18.94 10.31
CA LEU A 154 -1.65 -18.56 10.18
C LEU A 154 -1.75 -17.04 10.06
N LEU A 155 -2.30 -16.57 8.93
CA LEU A 155 -2.70 -15.17 8.79
C LEU A 155 -3.76 -14.86 9.84
N LYS A 156 -3.52 -13.82 10.64
CA LYS A 156 -4.51 -13.36 11.63
C LYS A 156 -5.29 -12.20 11.04
N PRO A 157 -6.63 -12.20 11.16
CA PRO A 157 -7.43 -11.08 10.68
C PRO A 157 -7.09 -9.84 11.51
N ASN A 158 -6.81 -8.72 10.85
CA ASN A 158 -6.37 -7.48 11.52
C ASN A 158 -7.43 -6.37 11.45
N LEU A 159 -8.46 -6.50 10.59
CA LEU A 159 -9.58 -5.54 10.46
C LEU A 159 -10.13 -5.08 11.81
N TRP A 160 -10.54 -6.03 12.65
CA TRP A 160 -11.17 -5.72 13.95
C TRP A 160 -10.23 -5.00 14.92
N HIS A 161 -8.95 -5.36 14.90
CA HIS A 161 -7.95 -4.70 15.73
C HIS A 161 -7.73 -3.25 15.26
N ARG A 162 -7.63 -3.03 13.94
CA ARG A 162 -7.52 -1.69 13.35
C ARG A 162 -8.72 -0.82 13.63
N LEU A 163 -9.93 -1.33 13.42
CA LEU A 163 -11.16 -0.57 13.70
C LEU A 163 -11.20 -0.14 15.16
N ARG A 164 -10.90 -1.05 16.11
CA ARG A 164 -10.79 -0.70 17.54
C ARG A 164 -9.73 0.37 17.82
N LYS A 165 -8.59 0.32 17.13
CA LYS A 165 -7.55 1.35 17.24
C LYS A 165 -8.05 2.71 16.76
N TYR A 166 -8.79 2.74 15.66
CA TYR A 166 -9.38 3.98 15.12
C TYR A 166 -10.40 4.56 16.10
N PHE A 167 -11.28 3.72 16.65
CA PHE A 167 -12.19 4.12 17.71
C PHE A 167 -11.47 4.73 18.89
N TYR A 168 -10.44 4.06 19.40
CA TYR A 168 -9.65 4.57 20.52
C TYR A 168 -9.07 5.97 20.22
N ILE A 169 -8.47 6.18 19.04
CA ILE A 169 -7.94 7.48 18.63
C ILE A 169 -9.05 8.54 18.57
N VAL A 170 -10.23 8.22 18.03
CA VAL A 170 -11.38 9.13 18.03
C VAL A 170 -11.77 9.51 19.45
N LYS A 171 -11.85 8.53 20.37
CA LYS A 171 -12.19 8.78 21.79
C LYS A 171 -11.20 9.71 22.49
N THR A 172 -9.91 9.56 22.22
CA THR A 172 -8.85 10.22 23.01
C THR A 172 -8.29 11.48 22.40
N GLU A 173 -8.26 11.59 21.07
CA GLU A 173 -7.54 12.65 20.34
C GLU A 173 -8.45 13.62 19.56
N LEU A 174 -9.70 13.23 19.25
CA LEU A 174 -10.57 13.99 18.35
C LEU A 174 -11.85 14.53 19.02
N ILE A 175 -12.35 13.85 20.06
CA ILE A 175 -13.48 14.36 20.83
C ILE A 175 -12.95 15.35 21.88
N ASP A 176 -13.00 16.65 21.57
CA ASP A 176 -12.88 17.68 22.59
C ASP A 176 -14.19 17.69 23.42
N PRO A 177 -14.13 17.48 24.75
CA PRO A 177 -15.30 17.57 25.63
C PRO A 177 -16.05 18.90 25.54
N HIS A 178 -15.40 19.96 25.04
CA HIS A 178 -15.93 21.30 24.85
C HIS A 178 -16.29 21.65 23.40
N ALA A 179 -15.92 20.82 22.42
CA ALA A 179 -16.34 21.01 21.04
C ALA A 179 -17.76 20.44 20.88
N HIS A 180 -18.75 21.33 20.92
CA HIS A 180 -20.07 21.03 20.38
C HIS A 180 -19.99 20.82 18.85
N CYS A 181 -19.50 19.67 18.39
CA CYS A 181 -19.76 19.24 17.03
C CYS A 181 -21.20 18.73 16.97
N ARG A 182 -22.11 19.66 16.69
CA ARG A 182 -23.52 19.41 16.38
C ARG A 182 -23.66 19.09 14.89
N ASP A 183 -23.06 17.99 14.44
CA ASP A 183 -23.53 17.35 13.20
C ASP A 183 -24.41 16.18 13.60
N THR A 184 -25.73 16.34 13.43
CA THR A 184 -26.74 15.31 13.72
C THR A 184 -26.64 14.08 12.80
N GLU A 185 -25.70 14.07 11.85
CA GLU A 185 -25.50 13.00 10.87
C GLU A 185 -24.53 11.91 11.34
N VAL A 186 -23.67 12.18 12.33
CA VAL A 186 -22.71 11.19 12.84
C VAL A 186 -23.29 10.53 14.10
N PRO A 187 -23.49 9.19 14.11
CA PRO A 187 -23.99 8.49 15.29
C PRO A 187 -23.07 8.66 16.50
N SER A 188 -23.62 8.49 17.71
CA SER A 188 -22.80 8.55 18.92
C SER A 188 -21.76 7.45 18.92
N LEU A 189 -20.70 7.67 19.69
CA LEU A 189 -19.60 6.73 19.84
C LEU A 189 -20.07 5.36 20.37
N GLU A 190 -21.05 5.35 21.27
CA GLU A 190 -21.68 4.14 21.78
C GLU A 190 -22.40 3.37 20.67
N VAL A 191 -23.20 4.07 19.84
CA VAL A 191 -23.88 3.45 18.69
C VAL A 191 -22.87 2.86 17.72
N LEU A 192 -21.79 3.59 17.41
CA LEU A 192 -20.75 3.10 16.51
C LEU A 192 -20.00 1.88 17.07
N GLU A 193 -19.84 1.75 18.39
CA GLU A 193 -19.27 0.55 19.04
C GLU A 193 -20.22 -0.65 18.96
N GLU A 194 -21.52 -0.42 19.14
CA GLU A 194 -22.56 -1.45 18.96
C GLU A 194 -22.61 -1.95 17.51
N GLU A 195 -22.60 -1.05 16.52
CA GLU A 195 -22.55 -1.37 15.09
C GLU A 195 -21.28 -2.15 14.74
N LEU A 196 -20.12 -1.77 15.29
CA LEU A 196 -18.87 -2.52 15.09
C LEU A 196 -18.97 -3.95 15.67
N ALA A 197 -19.56 -4.10 16.85
CA ALA A 197 -19.75 -5.40 17.48
C ALA A 197 -20.70 -6.29 16.65
N TRP A 198 -21.82 -5.72 16.19
CA TRP A 198 -22.77 -6.39 15.31
C TRP A 198 -22.13 -6.82 14.00
N MET A 199 -21.42 -5.92 13.31
CA MET A 199 -20.73 -6.22 12.06
C MET A 199 -19.69 -7.34 12.24
N LYS A 200 -18.98 -7.35 13.37
CA LYS A 200 -18.04 -8.42 13.70
C LYS A 200 -18.73 -9.76 13.88
N GLU A 201 -19.82 -9.80 14.63
CA GLU A 201 -20.57 -11.03 14.86
C GLU A 201 -21.14 -11.58 13.55
N PHE A 202 -21.75 -10.72 12.73
CA PHE A 202 -22.36 -11.10 11.45
C PHE A 202 -21.31 -11.59 10.45
N LEU A 203 -20.26 -10.80 10.18
CA LEU A 203 -19.24 -11.17 9.18
C LEU A 203 -18.41 -12.40 9.59
N SER A 204 -18.25 -12.65 10.90
CA SER A 204 -17.56 -13.86 11.36
C SER A 204 -18.33 -15.14 11.03
N GLN A 205 -19.64 -15.07 10.78
CA GLN A 205 -20.48 -16.22 10.43
C GLN A 205 -20.37 -16.62 8.95
N LEU A 206 -19.91 -15.72 8.08
CA LEU A 206 -19.80 -15.99 6.63
C LEU A 206 -18.74 -17.06 6.30
N GLY A 207 -17.83 -17.34 7.22
CA GLY A 207 -16.77 -18.34 7.00
C GLY A 207 -15.79 -17.96 5.89
N SER A 208 -15.71 -16.66 5.53
CA SER A 208 -14.81 -16.17 4.49
C SER A 208 -13.34 -16.49 4.85
N PRO A 209 -12.55 -17.02 3.90
CA PRO A 209 -11.16 -17.36 4.15
C PRO A 209 -10.34 -16.10 4.47
N ILE A 210 -9.43 -16.22 5.44
CA ILE A 210 -8.49 -15.15 5.76
C ILE A 210 -7.34 -15.23 4.75
N VAL A 211 -7.26 -14.22 3.87
CA VAL A 211 -6.23 -14.11 2.83
C VAL A 211 -5.46 -12.81 2.98
N LEU A 212 -4.37 -12.67 2.21
CA LEU A 212 -3.64 -11.42 2.12
C LEU A 212 -4.42 -10.47 1.21
N CYS A 213 -4.86 -9.33 1.74
CA CYS A 213 -5.69 -8.36 1.01
C CYS A 213 -4.96 -7.05 0.74
N HIS A 214 -5.38 -6.36 -0.31
CA HIS A 214 -4.93 -5.00 -0.66
C HIS A 214 -5.60 -3.93 0.21
N ASN A 215 -6.90 -4.06 0.51
CA ASN A 215 -7.74 -3.17 1.35
C ASN A 215 -7.88 -1.71 0.90
N ASP A 216 -7.39 -1.37 -0.30
CA ASP A 216 -7.40 -0.02 -0.85
C ASP A 216 -7.39 -0.07 -2.38
N LEU A 217 -8.28 -0.87 -2.96
CA LEU A 217 -8.34 -1.15 -4.39
C LEU A 217 -9.03 0.00 -5.17
N LEU A 218 -8.56 1.23 -4.94
CA LEU A 218 -8.97 2.41 -5.70
C LEU A 218 -8.43 2.33 -7.13
N CYS A 219 -9.17 2.80 -8.14
CA CYS A 219 -8.75 2.71 -9.54
C CYS A 219 -7.35 3.30 -9.78
N LYS A 220 -7.04 4.42 -9.12
CA LYS A 220 -5.72 5.09 -9.22
C LYS A 220 -4.55 4.25 -8.69
N ASN A 221 -4.83 3.28 -7.82
CA ASN A 221 -3.83 2.35 -7.32
C ASN A 221 -3.65 1.17 -8.29
N ILE A 222 -4.33 1.14 -9.44
CA ILE A 222 -4.22 0.06 -10.42
C ILE A 222 -3.50 0.61 -11.64
N ILE A 223 -2.33 0.07 -11.97
CA ILE A 223 -1.52 0.46 -13.11
C ILE A 223 -1.67 -0.59 -14.20
N TYR A 224 -2.16 -0.16 -15.37
CA TYR A 224 -2.33 -0.99 -16.56
C TYR A 224 -1.20 -0.73 -17.56
N ARG A 225 -0.57 -1.81 -18.04
CA ARG A 225 0.47 -1.75 -19.08
C ARG A 225 -0.01 -2.43 -20.37
N GLU A 226 -0.15 -1.62 -21.41
CA GLU A 226 -0.61 -2.09 -22.72
C GLU A 226 0.45 -2.91 -23.49
N THR A 227 1.72 -2.53 -23.37
CA THR A 227 2.83 -3.12 -24.16
C THR A 227 3.21 -4.55 -23.78
N GLU A 228 2.95 -4.95 -22.53
CA GLU A 228 3.15 -6.33 -22.06
C GLU A 228 1.88 -7.17 -22.22
N GLY A 229 0.87 -6.62 -22.89
CA GLY A 229 -0.39 -7.30 -23.16
C GLY A 229 -1.03 -7.74 -21.86
N TRP A 230 -1.65 -6.80 -21.14
CA TRP A 230 -2.61 -7.10 -20.07
C TRP A 230 -2.03 -7.28 -18.65
N LEU A 231 -0.89 -6.66 -18.31
CA LEU A 231 -0.38 -6.68 -16.94
C LEU A 231 -1.00 -5.56 -16.09
N ILE A 232 -1.54 -5.93 -14.93
CA ILE A 232 -2.03 -4.99 -13.91
C ILE A 232 -1.15 -5.11 -12.66
N HIS A 233 -0.68 -3.98 -12.16
CA HIS A 233 -0.05 -3.87 -10.85
C HIS A 233 -0.91 -3.02 -9.93
N CYS A 234 -1.19 -3.51 -8.73
CA CYS A 234 -1.81 -2.69 -7.69
C CYS A 234 -0.72 -2.00 -6.86
N GLU A 235 -0.59 -0.68 -7.00
CA GLU A 235 0.24 0.14 -6.12
C GLU A 235 -0.26 0.03 -4.68
N LEU A 236 0.66 -0.34 -3.79
CA LEU A 236 0.34 -0.74 -2.43
C LEU A 236 -0.16 0.43 -1.58
N GLY A 237 -1.48 0.52 -1.47
CA GLY A 237 -2.15 0.91 -0.24
C GLY A 237 -2.02 -0.22 0.79
N LEU A 238 -2.09 0.11 2.06
CA LEU A 238 -1.92 -0.76 3.24
C LEU A 238 -2.36 -2.23 3.03
N ILE A 239 -1.39 -3.13 2.85
CA ILE A 239 -1.65 -4.58 2.74
C ILE A 239 -1.99 -5.12 4.13
N ILE A 240 -3.13 -5.78 4.28
CA ILE A 240 -3.63 -6.31 5.54
C ILE A 240 -4.23 -7.68 5.27
N SER A 241 -4.01 -8.64 6.17
CA SER A 241 -4.74 -9.91 6.18
C SER A 241 -6.19 -9.66 6.62
N ASN A 242 -7.12 -9.71 5.68
CA ASN A 242 -8.54 -9.44 5.90
C ASN A 242 -9.40 -10.39 5.05
N PRO A 243 -10.70 -10.52 5.37
CA PRO A 243 -11.62 -11.34 4.58
C PRO A 243 -12.19 -10.65 3.34
N ILE A 244 -11.94 -9.35 3.12
CA ILE A 244 -12.67 -8.55 2.12
C ILE A 244 -11.71 -7.70 1.29
N ASP A 245 -11.55 -8.08 0.03
CA ASP A 245 -11.16 -7.18 -1.07
C ASP A 245 -12.24 -7.13 -2.16
N LEU A 246 -12.89 -8.27 -2.41
CA LEU A 246 -13.97 -8.47 -3.36
C LEU A 246 -14.86 -9.61 -2.83
N GLU A 247 -15.95 -9.29 -2.15
CA GLU A 247 -17.10 -10.20 -2.07
C GLU A 247 -18.02 -9.86 -3.26
N LEU A 248 -17.70 -10.43 -4.42
CA LEU A 248 -18.67 -10.57 -5.50
C LEU A 248 -18.96 -12.06 -5.63
N ASN A 249 -20.07 -12.47 -5.03
CA ASN A 249 -20.75 -13.72 -5.38
C ASN A 249 -21.19 -13.70 -6.84
#